data_AF-A0A9D2L5V2-F1
#
_entry.id   AF-A0A9D2L5V2-F1
#
_cell.length_a   1.000
_cell.length_b   1.000
_cell.length_c   1.000
_cell.angle_alpha   90.00
_cell.angle_beta   90.00
_cell.angle_gamma   90.00
#
_symmetry.space_group_name_H-M   'P 1'
#
loop_
_entity.id
_entity.type
_entity.pdbx_description
1 polymer ?
#
loop_
_entity_poly.entity_id
_entity_poly.type
_entity_poly.pdbx_seq_one_letter_code
_entity_poly.pdbx_strand_id
1 'polypeptide(L)' 'MANKQEILDRLLATLQATRLFRDLASLEYEPEHEMVTAVYEGGATLRVNVAGNSGFAMIKDVLRLLA' A
#
# COMPACT_ATOMS: atom_id res chain seq x y z
N MET A 1 -12.74 -0.86 14.08
CA MET A 1 -11.82 -1.43 13.08
C MET A 1 -11.00 -0.28 12.50
N ALA A 2 -9.70 -0.44 12.29
CA ALA A 2 -8.86 0.63 11.73
C ALA A 2 -9.25 0.89 10.26
N ASN A 3 -9.21 2.15 9.83
CA ASN A 3 -9.43 2.49 8.43
C ASN A 3 -8.18 2.14 7.61
N LYS A 4 -8.23 1.00 6.90
CA LYS A 4 -7.10 0.48 6.12
C LYS A 4 -6.65 1.49 5.04
N GLN A 5 -7.57 2.17 4.38
CA GLN A 5 -7.20 3.18 3.37
C GLN A 5 -6.46 4.36 4.00
N GLU A 6 -6.94 4.89 5.13
CA GLU A 6 -6.28 6.00 5.82
C GLU A 6 -4.84 5.65 6.25
N ILE A 7 -4.60 4.39 6.64
CA ILE A 7 -3.25 3.90 6.95
C ILE A 7 -2.38 3.90 5.69
N LEU A 8 -2.89 3.42 4.56
CA LEU A 8 -2.18 3.40 3.29
C LEU A 8 -1.85 4.81 2.80
N ASP A 9 -2.77 5.77 2.94
CA ASP A 9 -2.55 7.16 2.54
C ASP A 9 -1.38 7.79 3.32
N ARG A 10 -1.34 7.54 4.65
CA ARG A 10 -0.23 8.00 5.51
C ARG A 10 1.08 7.29 5.21
N LEU A 11 1.02 5.99 4.92
CA LEU A 11 2.18 5.20 4.52
C LEU A 11 2.74 5.71 3.19
N LEU A 12 1.89 5.94 2.19
CA LEU A 12 2.25 6.47 0.88
C LEU A 12 3.02 7.78 1.01
N ALA A 13 2.49 8.76 1.74
CA ALA A 13 3.16 10.04 1.98
C ALA A 13 4.54 9.86 2.65
N THR A 14 4.64 8.91 3.58
CA THR A 14 5.91 8.58 4.25
C THR A 14 6.92 7.94 3.29
N LEU A 15 6.47 7.03 2.41
CA LEU A 15 7.32 6.36 1.42
C LEU A 15 7.78 7.34 0.33
N GLN A 16 6.90 8.20 -0.18
CA GLN A 16 7.22 9.22 -1.18
C GLN A 16 8.24 10.25 -0.68
N ALA A 17 8.32 10.48 0.64
CA ALA A 17 9.38 11.29 1.24
C ALA A 17 10.77 10.66 1.11
N THR A 18 10.85 9.36 0.84
CA THR A 18 12.11 8.66 0.54
C THR A 18 12.42 8.74 -0.96
N ARG A 19 13.70 8.72 -1.33
CA ARG A 19 14.11 8.77 -2.74
C ARG A 19 13.62 7.54 -3.54
N LEU A 20 13.48 6.38 -2.90
CA LEU A 20 13.22 5.11 -3.57
C LEU A 20 11.79 4.98 -4.09
N PHE A 21 10.82 5.59 -3.42
CA PHE A 21 9.39 5.44 -3.73
C PHE A 21 8.74 6.76 -4.15
N ARG A 22 9.52 7.70 -4.70
CA ARG A 22 9.01 9.00 -5.14
C ARG A 22 7.98 8.86 -6.26
N ASP A 23 8.14 7.85 -7.10
CA ASP A 23 7.28 7.53 -8.25
C ASP A 23 6.12 6.59 -7.89
N LEU A 24 5.99 6.18 -6.62
CA LEU A 24 4.80 5.47 -6.14
C LEU A 24 3.64 6.47 -6.08
N ALA A 25 2.66 6.31 -6.96
CA ALA A 25 1.55 7.24 -7.14
C ALA A 25 0.39 6.98 -6.17
N SER A 26 0.04 5.71 -5.92
CA SER A 26 -1.06 5.36 -5.01
C SER A 26 -0.84 4.01 -4.31
N LEU A 27 -1.49 3.87 -3.15
CA LEU A 27 -1.74 2.61 -2.46
C LEU A 27 -3.24 2.49 -2.23
N GLU A 28 -3.88 1.56 -2.92
CA GLU A 28 -5.34 1.45 -2.98
C GLU A 28 -5.79 0.17 -2.30
N TYR A 29 -6.64 0.29 -1.27
CA TYR A 29 -7.29 -0.85 -0.64
C TYR A 29 -8.59 -1.20 -1.36
N GLU A 30 -8.72 -2.45 -1.80
CA GLU A 30 -9.90 -3.01 -2.44
C GLU A 30 -10.65 -3.90 -1.41
N PRO A 31 -11.74 -3.41 -0.78
CA PRO A 31 -12.38 -4.15 0.32
C PRO A 31 -13.03 -5.46 -0.10
N GLU A 32 -13.53 -5.55 -1.34
CA GLU A 32 -14.23 -6.72 -1.88
C GLU A 32 -13.32 -7.95 -1.96
N HIS A 33 -12.03 -7.73 -2.26
CA HIS A 33 -11.04 -8.80 -2.43
C HIS A 33 -10.02 -8.84 -1.30
N GLU A 34 -10.10 -7.90 -0.35
CA GLU A 34 -9.08 -7.60 0.66
C GLU A 34 -7.66 -7.54 0.05
N MET A 35 -7.52 -6.78 -1.03
CA MET A 35 -6.25 -6.57 -1.73
C MET A 35 -5.75 -5.14 -1.52
N VAL A 36 -4.43 -4.97 -1.55
CA VAL A 36 -3.80 -3.66 -1.74
C VAL A 36 -3.10 -3.65 -3.09
N THR A 37 -3.36 -2.60 -3.87
CA THR A 37 -2.71 -2.34 -5.15
C THR A 37 -1.82 -1.11 -5.04
N ALA A 38 -0.53 -1.28 -5.33
CA ALA A 38 0.45 -0.21 -5.45
C ALA A 38 0.56 0.19 -6.92
N VAL A 39 0.41 1.48 -7.22
CA VAL A 39 0.48 2.03 -8.59
C VAL A 39 1.64 2.99 -8.67
N TYR A 40 2.48 2.85 -9.69
CA TYR A 40 3.58 3.77 -9.98
C TYR A 40 3.19 4.75 -11.08
N GLU A 41 3.82 5.93 -11.13
CA GLU A 41 3.57 6.97 -12.14
C GLU A 41 3.72 6.44 -13.58
N GLY A 42 4.59 5.44 -13.81
CA GLY A 42 4.75 4.75 -15.10
C GLY A 42 3.65 3.75 -15.44
N GLY A 43 2.62 3.61 -14.61
CA GLY A 43 1.50 2.67 -14.78
C GLY A 43 1.80 1.23 -14.34
N ALA A 44 3.01 0.94 -13.85
CA ALA A 44 3.32 -0.35 -13.25
C ALA A 44 2.48 -0.56 -11.98
N THR A 45 1.97 -1.78 -11.79
CA THR A 45 1.17 -2.13 -10.62
C THR A 45 1.71 -3.38 -9.92
N LEU A 46 1.64 -3.36 -8.59
CA LEU A 46 1.95 -4.51 -7.72
C LEU A 46 0.76 -4.75 -6.80
N ARG A 47 0.44 -6.01 -6.49
CA ARG A 47 -0.73 -6.35 -5.67
C ARG A 47 -0.37 -7.34 -4.57
N VAL A 48 -0.97 -7.17 -3.39
CA VAL A 48 -0.80 -8.08 -2.25
C VAL A 48 -2.13 -8.36 -1.55
N ASN A 49 -2.35 -9.61 -1.16
CA ASN A 49 -3.51 -10.02 -0.36
C ASN A 49 -3.30 -9.64 1.10
N VAL A 50 -4.31 -9.00 1.70
CA VAL A 50 -4.29 -8.53 3.08
C VAL A 50 -5.52 -9.01 3.86
N ALA A 51 -6.06 -10.15 3.48
CA ALA A 51 -7.21 -10.77 4.12
C ALA A 51 -6.91 -11.10 5.58
N GLY A 52 -7.79 -10.66 6.49
CA GLY A 52 -7.60 -10.84 7.93
C GLY A 52 -6.44 -10.04 8.55
N ASN A 53 -5.72 -9.21 7.77
CA ASN A 53 -4.64 -8.40 8.31
C ASN A 53 -5.16 -7.30 9.25
N SER A 54 -4.47 -7.14 10.37
CA SER A 54 -4.49 -5.88 11.11
C SER A 54 -3.84 -4.76 10.30
N GLY A 55 -4.04 -3.50 10.71
CA GLY A 55 -3.37 -2.36 10.06
C GLY A 55 -1.85 -2.49 10.04
N PHE A 56 -1.24 -3.03 11.09
CA PHE A 56 0.21 -3.26 11.15
C PHE A 56 0.66 -4.41 10.24
N ALA A 57 -0.07 -5.53 10.22
CA ALA A 57 0.24 -6.65 9.33
C ALA A 57 0.16 -6.22 7.85
N MET A 58 -0.84 -5.41 7.50
CA MET A 58 -0.98 -4.82 6.17
C MET A 58 0.22 -3.95 5.80
N ILE A 59 0.68 -3.05 6.68
CA ILE A 59 1.89 -2.25 6.43
C ILE A 59 3.08 -3.16 6.13
N LYS A 60 3.28 -4.21 6.94
CA LYS A 60 4.40 -5.14 6.77
C LYS A 60 4.37 -5.83 5.40
N ASP A 61 3.20 -6.26 4.95
CA ASP A 61 3.05 -6.96 3.68
C ASP A 61 3.20 -6.01 2.48
N VAL A 62 2.71 -4.77 2.58
CA VAL A 62 2.96 -3.73 1.57
C VAL A 62 4.46 -3.43 1.47
N LEU A 63 5.18 -3.27 2.58
CA LEU A 63 6.62 -3.00 2.53
C LEU A 63 7.42 -4.15 1.92
N ARG A 64 6.99 -5.41 2.13
CA ARG A 64 7.58 -6.59 1.49
C ARG A 64 7.26 -6.68 0.00
N LEU A 65 6.11 -6.18 -0.43
CA LEU A 65 5.74 -6.12 -1.85
C LEU A 65 6.63 -5.14 -2.62
N LEU A 66 6.99 -4.02 -1.99
CA LEU A 66 7.73 -2.91 -2.62
C LEU A 66 9.26 -3.09 -2.62
N ALA A 67 9.81 -4.04 -1.84
CA ALA A 67 11.25 -4.25 -1.64
C ALA A 67 11.73 -5.54 -2.32
#